data_AF-A0A0U1DX91-F1
#
_entry.id   AF-A0A0U1DX91-F1
#
_cell.length_a   1.000
_cell.length_b   1.000
_cell.length_c   1.000
_cell.angle_alpha   90.00
_cell.angle_beta   90.00
_cell.angle_gamma   90.00
#
_symmetry.space_group_name_H-M   'P 1'
#
loop_
_entity.id
_entity.type
_entity.pdbx_description
1 polymer ?
#
loop_
_entity_poly.entity_id
_entity_poly.type
_entity_poly.pdbx_seq_one_letter_code
_entity_poly.pdbx_strand_id
1 'polypeptide(L)' 'MREHDVRTRRSAEAFPREEHLAWKIAEVAADPVAVPPETEAMVVNRIIDNAAVSAAAVIGAR' A
#
# COMPACT_ATOMS: atom_id res chain seq x y z
N MET A 1 -12.95 10.78 6.13
CA MET A 1 -11.91 10.07 6.92
C MET A 1 -12.61 8.95 7.69
N ARG A 2 -12.04 7.75 7.73
CA ARG A 2 -12.57 6.62 8.52
C ARG A 2 -11.63 6.38 9.70
N GLU A 3 -12.17 6.39 10.91
CA GLU A 3 -11.41 6.03 12.11
C GLU A 3 -11.59 4.54 12.39
N HIS A 4 -10.50 3.86 12.71
CA HIS A 4 -10.49 2.43 13.02
C HIS A 4 -9.75 2.22 14.34
N ASP A 5 -10.44 1.68 15.35
CA ASP A 5 -9.81 1.29 16.59
C ASP A 5 -8.97 0.01 16.39
N VAL A 6 -7.67 0.13 16.63
CA VAL A 6 -6.72 -0.97 16.46
C VAL A 6 -6.18 -1.35 17.82
N ARG A 7 -6.29 -2.64 18.14
CA ARG A 7 -5.70 -3.23 19.35
C ARG A 7 -5.10 -4.59 19.03
N THR A 8 -4.18 -5.03 19.88
CA THR A 8 -3.71 -6.42 19.86
C THR A 8 -4.82 -7.37 20.32
N ARG A 9 -4.83 -8.58 19.76
CA ARG A 9 -5.74 -9.69 20.12
C ARG A 9 -4.90 -10.94 20.34
N ARG A 10 -5.36 -11.87 21.18
CA ARG A 10 -4.69 -13.18 21.33
C ARG A 10 -4.89 -14.00 20.06
N SER A 11 -3.88 -14.77 19.65
CA SER A 11 -3.95 -15.57 18.41
C SER A 11 -5.05 -16.63 18.41
N ALA A 12 -5.46 -17.12 19.60
CA ALA A 12 -6.53 -18.10 19.75
C ALA A 12 -7.95 -17.49 19.75
N GLU A 13 -8.06 -16.15 19.75
CA GLU A 13 -9.36 -15.49 19.66
C GLU A 13 -9.89 -15.59 18.22
N ALA A 14 -11.12 -16.07 18.07
CA ALA A 14 -11.81 -15.96 16.79
C ALA A 14 -11.99 -14.48 16.44
N PHE A 15 -11.49 -14.08 15.28
CA PHE A 15 -11.58 -12.71 14.79
C PHE A 15 -11.91 -12.74 13.29
N PRO A 16 -13.03 -12.15 12.86
CA PRO A 16 -13.43 -12.16 11.46
C PRO A 16 -12.38 -11.47 10.59
N ARG A 17 -12.09 -12.03 9.40
CA ARG A 17 -11.05 -11.54 8.50
C ARG A 17 -11.30 -10.09 8.08
N GLU A 18 -12.57 -9.75 7.91
CA GLU A 18 -13.08 -8.44 7.52
C GLU A 18 -12.81 -7.37 8.60
N GLU A 19 -12.66 -7.77 9.86
CA GLU A 19 -12.36 -6.85 10.95
C GLU A 19 -10.87 -6.49 11.03
N HIS A 20 -9.98 -7.25 10.38
CA HIS A 20 -8.55 -6.95 10.35
C HIS A 20 -8.29 -5.60 9.67
N LEU A 21 -7.37 -4.81 10.24
CA LEU A 21 -6.95 -3.56 9.62
C LEU A 21 -6.43 -3.78 8.20
N ALA A 22 -5.71 -4.88 7.96
CA ALA A 22 -5.23 -5.24 6.63
C ALA A 22 -6.37 -5.42 5.61
N TRP A 23 -7.50 -6.01 6.03
CA TRP A 23 -8.67 -6.14 5.16
C TRP A 23 -9.27 -4.77 4.82
N LYS A 24 -9.47 -3.94 5.83
CA LYS A 24 -10.01 -2.57 5.66
C LYS A 24 -9.13 -1.70 4.75
N ILE A 25 -7.80 -1.85 4.84
CA ILE A 25 -6.84 -1.20 3.93
C ILE A 25 -7.01 -1.75 2.51
N ALA A 26 -7.12 -3.08 2.36
CA ALA A 26 -7.32 -3.70 1.05
C ALA A 26 -8.63 -3.26 0.39
N GLU A 27 -9.71 -3.09 1.16
CA GLU A 27 -10.98 -2.56 0.66
C GLU A 27 -10.82 -1.15 0.10
N VAL A 28 -10.10 -0.26 0.79
CA VAL A 28 -9.81 1.08 0.28
C VAL A 28 -8.91 1.03 -0.95
N ALA A 29 -7.92 0.15 -0.98
CA ALA A 29 -7.02 0.01 -2.12
C ALA A 29 -7.69 -0.57 -3.38
N ALA A 30 -8.73 -1.40 -3.19
CA ALA A 30 -9.50 -2.01 -4.28
C ALA A 30 -10.72 -1.16 -4.69
N ASP A 31 -11.01 -0.06 -3.99
CA ASP A 31 -12.11 0.85 -4.30
C ASP A 31 -11.93 1.40 -5.73
N PRO A 32 -12.88 1.17 -6.67
CA PRO A 32 -12.75 1.56 -8.07
C PRO A 32 -13.01 3.06 -8.28
N VAL A 33 -12.32 3.91 -7.51
CA VAL A 33 -12.36 5.35 -7.65
C VAL A 33 -11.52 5.81 -8.83
N ALA A 34 -11.95 6.88 -9.49
CA ALA A 34 -11.19 7.48 -10.57
C ALA A 34 -9.83 7.98 -10.04
N VAL A 35 -8.77 7.67 -10.78
CA VAL A 35 -7.42 8.16 -10.47
C VAL A 35 -7.25 9.54 -11.15
N PRO A 36 -6.95 10.61 -10.40
CA PRO A 36 -6.69 11.92 -10.99
C PRO A 36 -5.45 11.88 -11.92
N PRO A 37 -5.45 12.57 -13.07
CA PRO A 37 -4.34 12.53 -14.03
C PRO A 37 -2.98 12.90 -13.44
N GLU A 38 -2.94 13.85 -12.51
CA GLU A 38 -1.72 14.25 -11.80
C GLU A 38 -1.18 13.15 -10.88
N THR A 39 -2.08 12.34 -10.30
CA THR A 39 -1.71 11.19 -9.47
C THR A 39 -1.14 10.08 -10.34
N GLU A 40 -1.77 9.80 -11.49
CA GLU A 40 -1.28 8.82 -12.46
C GLU A 40 0.13 9.18 -12.94
N ALA A 41 0.35 10.43 -13.36
CA ALA A 41 1.66 10.92 -13.78
C ALA A 41 2.73 10.74 -12.68
N MET A 42 2.35 10.94 -11.42
CA MET A 42 3.25 10.76 -10.29
C MET A 42 3.56 9.29 -9.98
N VAL A 43 2.60 8.39 -10.14
CA VAL A 43 2.83 6.95 -10.01
C VAL A 43 3.83 6.47 -11.07
N VAL A 44 3.69 6.94 -12.31
CA VAL A 44 4.65 6.65 -13.40
C VAL A 44 6.06 7.09 -13.01
N ASN A 45 6.21 8.33 -12.54
CA ASN A 45 7.51 8.84 -12.07
C ASN A 45 8.08 7.99 -10.93
N ARG A 46 7.25 7.56 -9.97
CA ARG A 46 7.69 6.72 -8.85
C ARG A 46 8.25 5.36 -9.30
N ILE A 47 7.66 4.76 -10.34
CA ILE A 47 8.15 3.51 -10.93
C ILE A 47 9.54 3.75 -11.55
N ILE A 48 9.68 4.82 -12.34
CA ILE A 48 10.94 5.19 -12.99
C ILE A 48 12.04 5.44 -11.95
N ASP A 49 11.75 6.21 -10.90
CA ASP A 49 12.70 6.53 -9.83
C ASP A 49 13.18 5.26 -9.11
N ASN A 50 12.27 4.38 -8.73
CA ASN A 50 12.64 3.11 -8.08
C ASN A 50 13.48 2.23 -8.99
N ALA A 51 13.12 2.13 -10.28
CA ALA A 51 13.89 1.35 -11.24
C ALA A 51 15.30 1.93 -11.41
N ALA A 52 15.44 3.26 -11.51
CA ALA A 52 16.72 3.93 -11.58
C ALA A 52 17.57 3.69 -10.33
N VAL A 53 16.99 3.81 -9.13
CA VAL A 53 17.67 3.51 -7.86
C VAL A 53 18.10 2.04 -7.81
N SER A 54 17.24 1.10 -8.20
CA SER A 54 17.60 -0.33 -8.27
C SER A 54 18.74 -0.60 -9.25
N ALA A 55 18.72 0.01 -10.43
CA ALA A 55 19.79 -0.14 -11.42
C ALA A 55 21.12 0.43 -10.89
N ALA A 56 21.09 1.61 -10.27
CA ALA A 56 22.25 2.22 -9.65
C ALA A 56 22.82 1.36 -8.50
N ALA A 57 21.96 0.73 -7.69
CA ALA A 57 22.39 -0.15 -6.61
C ALA A 57 23.11 -1.42 -7.12
N VAL A 58 22.75 -1.92 -8.30
CA VAL A 58 23.40 -3.11 -8.89
C VAL A 58 24.65 -2.74 -9.69
N ILE A 59 24.64 -1.62 -10.42
CA ILE A 59 25.72 -1.22 -11.32
C ILE A 59 26.79 -0.38 -10.60
N GLY A 60 26.37 0.45 -9.65
CA GLY A 60 27.20 1.42 -8.93
C GLY A 60 27.78 0.91 -7.61
N ALA A 61 27.44 -0.29 -7.15
CA ALA A 61 28.03 -0.90 -5.95
C ALA A 61 29.45 -1.49 -6.19
N ARG A 62 30.21 -0.90 -7.11
CA ARG A 62 31.65 -1.17 -7.29
C ARG A 62 32.48 -0.27 -6.41
#